data_AF-A0A7J8A5X0-F1
#
_entry.id   AF-A0A7J8A5X0-F1
#
_cell.length_a   1.000
_cell.length_b   1.000
_cell.length_c   1.000
_cell.angle_alpha   90.00
_cell.angle_beta   90.00
_cell.angle_gamma   90.00
#
_symmetry.space_group_name_H-M   'P 1'
#
loop_
_entity.id
_entity.type
_entity.pdbx_description
1 polymer ?
#
loop_
_entity_poly.entity_id
_entity_poly.type
_entity_poly.pdbx_seq_one_letter_code
_entity_poly.pdbx_strand_id
1 'polypeptide(L)'
;MEIALALSMESNQKSSFQEIPKLNEELLSKQRELEKIESGELGLSKVWINITEMNKQISLLNSAVNHLKANIKSAADLISLPATVEGLQKSVASIGNTLNSVHLAVEAIQKTVDEHKKAMELLQRDLNQYSMKETSRSSQIIPSPSAPSELDNKSHSKNMKQKEDSSDSQVSKVREKLQLISALSNKPESNRPPETTHEEQVQSFTSKPSALPEFPQSPGDDIEKTAQLRSVSIPGIASIKDLQDLFHKTGQNMDGELTYQEIWNLLGSTMPAPESLREFDADGDGRYSFLELRTAVGV
;
A
#
# COMPACT_ATOMS: atom_id res chain seq x y z
N MET A 1 -12.57 99.49 -8.25
CA MET A 1 -12.04 98.14 -8.57
C MET A 1 -10.93 97.75 -7.58
N GLU A 2 -9.97 98.64 -7.27
CA GLU A 2 -8.87 98.32 -6.33
C GLU A 2 -9.30 98.01 -4.89
N ILE A 3 -10.30 98.69 -4.34
CA ILE A 3 -10.78 98.44 -2.97
C ILE A 3 -11.34 97.01 -2.82
N ALA A 4 -12.00 96.47 -3.86
CA ALA A 4 -12.54 95.12 -3.83
C ALA A 4 -11.44 94.04 -3.87
N LEU A 5 -10.35 94.30 -4.60
CA LEU A 5 -9.17 93.43 -4.63
C LEU A 5 -8.44 93.45 -3.29
N ALA A 6 -8.25 94.62 -2.69
CA ALA A 6 -7.62 94.76 -1.38
C ALA A 6 -8.41 94.03 -0.27
N LEU A 7 -9.74 94.17 -0.25
CA LEU A 7 -10.60 93.46 0.70
C LEU A 7 -10.61 91.94 0.49
N SER A 8 -10.55 91.49 -0.77
CA SER A 8 -10.43 90.05 -1.08
C SER A 8 -9.07 89.49 -0.65
N MET A 9 -7.99 90.23 -0.87
CA MET A 9 -6.65 89.84 -0.42
C MET A 9 -6.54 89.82 1.12
N GLU A 10 -7.12 90.81 1.80
CA GLU A 10 -7.12 90.88 3.26
C GLU A 10 -8.03 89.79 3.89
N SER A 11 -9.16 89.47 3.26
CA SER A 11 -10.03 88.35 3.67
C SER A 11 -9.32 87.00 3.55
N ASN A 12 -8.56 86.78 2.47
CA ASN A 12 -7.79 85.54 2.26
C ASN A 12 -6.61 85.42 3.23
N GLN A 13 -5.96 86.53 3.61
CA GLN A 13 -4.94 86.50 4.65
C GLN A 13 -5.54 86.20 6.03
N LYS A 14 -6.69 86.80 6.36
CA LYS A 14 -7.38 86.54 7.63
C LYS A 14 -7.87 85.10 7.75
N SER A 15 -8.38 84.49 6.68
CA SER A 15 -8.76 83.07 6.69
C SER A 15 -7.54 82.17 6.88
N SER A 16 -6.43 82.45 6.19
CA SER A 16 -5.16 81.72 6.33
C SER A 16 -4.61 81.77 7.77
N PHE A 17 -4.68 82.94 8.42
CA PHE A 17 -4.24 83.11 9.82
C PHE A 17 -5.06 82.29 10.83
N GLN A 18 -6.32 81.99 10.52
CA GLN A 18 -7.18 81.16 11.38
C GLN A 18 -7.09 79.66 11.05
N GLU A 19 -6.71 79.32 9.82
CA GLU A 19 -6.65 77.94 9.33
C GLU A 19 -5.33 77.25 9.70
N ILE A 20 -4.20 77.96 9.65
CA ILE A 20 -2.89 77.41 10.02
C ILE A 20 -2.84 76.88 11.48
N PRO A 21 -3.35 77.61 12.49
CA PRO A 21 -3.38 77.12 13.87
C PRO A 21 -4.27 75.88 14.04
N LYS A 22 -5.41 75.82 13.32
CA LYS A 22 -6.31 74.66 13.35
C LYS A 22 -5.68 73.42 12.76
N LEU A 23 -5.02 73.56 11.60
CA LEU A 23 -4.29 72.47 10.97
C LEU A 23 -3.16 71.95 11.88
N ASN A 24 -2.49 72.85 12.59
CA ASN A 24 -1.45 72.46 13.54
C ASN A 24 -2.01 71.71 14.75
N GLU A 25 -3.17 72.12 15.29
CA GLU A 25 -3.85 71.41 16.37
C GLU A 25 -4.33 70.02 15.92
N GLU A 26 -4.87 69.91 14.71
CA GLU A 26 -5.29 68.64 14.11
C GLU A 26 -4.09 67.71 13.87
N LEU A 27 -2.97 68.24 13.35
CA LEU A 27 -1.72 67.50 13.18
C LEU A 27 -1.20 66.96 14.52
N LEU A 28 -1.22 67.78 15.57
CA LEU A 28 -0.78 67.38 16.91
C LEU A 28 -1.68 66.28 17.49
N SER A 29 -2.99 66.38 17.25
CA SER A 29 -3.97 65.35 17.65
C SER A 29 -3.70 64.02 16.94
N LYS A 30 -3.46 64.06 15.62
CA LYS A 30 -3.12 62.89 14.81
C LYS A 30 -1.77 62.27 15.24
N GLN A 31 -0.79 63.10 15.57
CA GLN A 31 0.50 62.63 16.06
C GLN A 31 0.34 61.88 17.39
N ARG A 32 -0.48 62.40 18.31
CA ARG A 32 -0.78 61.72 19.58
C ARG A 32 -1.52 60.39 19.35
N GLU A 33 -2.46 60.35 18.42
CA GLU A 33 -3.18 59.12 18.06
C GLU A 33 -2.22 58.04 17.52
N LEU A 34 -1.27 58.42 16.66
CA LEU A 34 -0.20 57.54 16.18
C LEU A 34 0.69 57.03 17.31
N GLU A 35 1.06 57.89 18.25
CA GLU A 35 1.89 57.53 19.40
C GLU A 35 1.17 56.52 20.33
N LYS A 36 -0.16 56.58 20.43
CA LYS A 36 -0.98 55.58 21.16
C LYS A 36 -1.08 54.23 20.45
N ILE A 37 -1.05 54.26 19.12
CA ILE A 37 -0.96 53.04 18.29
C ILE A 37 0.42 52.40 18.49
N GLU A 38 1.49 53.20 18.38
CA GLU A 38 2.88 52.75 18.45
C GLU A 38 3.28 52.27 19.84
N SER A 39 2.89 52.99 20.90
CA SER A 39 3.12 52.58 22.30
C SER A 39 2.32 51.35 22.71
N GLY A 40 1.38 50.90 21.87
CA GLY A 40 0.50 49.77 22.16
C GLY A 40 -0.58 50.07 23.21
N GLU A 41 -0.80 51.34 23.58
CA GLU A 41 -1.89 51.76 24.50
C GLU A 41 -3.27 51.30 24.00
N LEU A 42 -3.44 51.24 22.68
CA LEU A 42 -4.67 50.73 22.03
C LEU A 42 -4.79 49.19 22.04
N GLY A 43 -3.82 48.46 22.60
CA GLY A 43 -3.87 47.00 22.75
C GLY A 43 -3.73 46.20 21.45
N LEU A 44 -3.44 46.87 20.32
CA LEU A 44 -3.27 46.24 19.00
C LEU A 44 -2.17 45.17 19.00
N SER A 45 -1.06 45.41 19.71
CA SER A 45 0.01 44.41 19.89
C SER A 45 -0.52 43.13 20.55
N LYS A 46 -1.37 43.26 21.58
CA LYS A 46 -1.99 42.11 22.26
C LYS A 46 -2.93 41.34 21.34
N VAL A 47 -3.73 42.05 20.54
CA VAL A 47 -4.60 41.43 19.53
C VAL A 47 -3.76 40.69 18.49
N TRP A 48 -2.66 41.30 18.03
CA TRP A 48 -1.76 40.69 17.05
C TRP A 48 -1.07 39.42 17.58
N ILE A 49 -0.58 39.45 18.83
CA ILE A 49 -0.03 38.28 19.52
C ILE A 49 -1.08 37.18 19.61
N ASN A 50 -2.32 37.50 20.03
CA ASN A 50 -3.40 36.53 20.10
C ASN A 50 -3.75 35.92 18.74
N ILE A 51 -3.81 36.73 17.67
CA ILE A 51 -4.06 36.24 16.31
C ILE A 51 -2.95 35.31 15.85
N THR A 52 -1.69 35.67 16.11
CA THR A 52 -0.53 34.86 15.75
C THR A 52 -0.57 33.52 16.50
N GLU A 53 -0.92 33.54 17.78
CA GLU A 53 -1.04 32.32 18.60
C GLU A 53 -2.20 31.43 18.15
N MET A 54 -3.38 32.01 17.86
CA MET A 54 -4.50 31.25 17.30
C MET A 54 -4.13 30.61 15.95
N ASN A 55 -3.39 31.30 15.09
CA ASN A 55 -2.92 30.74 13.82
C ASN A 55 -1.96 29.55 14.02
N LYS A 56 -1.06 29.60 15.03
CA LYS A 56 -0.22 28.45 15.39
C LYS A 56 -1.08 27.27 15.84
N GLN A 57 -2.07 27.51 16.68
CA GLN A 57 -3.00 26.47 17.14
C GLN A 57 -3.80 25.86 15.97
N ILE A 58 -4.24 26.68 15.02
CA ILE A 58 -4.92 26.20 13.80
C ILE A 58 -3.99 25.29 12.98
N SER A 59 -2.72 25.66 12.81
CA SER A 59 -1.74 24.81 12.11
C SER A 59 -1.50 23.47 12.82
N LEU A 60 -1.34 23.49 14.15
CA LEU A 60 -1.22 22.27 14.95
C LEU A 60 -2.46 21.39 14.84
N LEU A 61 -3.65 21.99 14.91
CA LEU A 61 -4.92 21.28 14.74
C LEU A 61 -5.02 20.64 13.36
N ASN A 62 -4.64 21.35 12.30
CA ASN A 62 -4.65 20.82 10.94
C ASN A 62 -3.69 19.63 10.78
N SER A 63 -2.51 19.70 11.40
CA SER A 63 -1.58 18.56 11.47
C SER A 63 -2.20 17.36 12.18
N ALA A 64 -2.79 17.56 13.36
CA ALA A 64 -3.45 16.49 14.12
C ALA A 64 -4.60 15.84 13.32
N VAL A 65 -5.40 16.64 12.62
CA VAL A 65 -6.46 16.14 11.74
C VAL A 65 -5.90 15.28 10.61
N ASN A 66 -4.80 15.70 9.98
CA ASN A 66 -4.15 14.92 8.93
C ASN A 66 -3.59 13.60 9.46
N HIS A 67 -2.97 13.60 10.64
CA HIS A 67 -2.51 12.37 11.31
C HIS A 67 -3.67 11.42 11.61
N LEU A 68 -4.78 11.92 12.16
CA LEU A 68 -5.97 11.10 12.42
C LEU A 68 -6.55 10.53 11.12
N LYS A 69 -6.61 11.32 10.06
CA LYS A 69 -7.06 10.87 8.74
C LYS A 69 -6.19 9.76 8.17
N ALA A 70 -4.86 9.88 8.30
CA ALA A 70 -3.92 8.83 7.90
C ALA A 70 -4.15 7.55 8.72
N ASN A 71 -4.28 7.67 10.04
CA ASN A 71 -4.55 6.53 10.92
C ASN A 71 -5.88 5.83 10.61
N ILE A 72 -6.95 6.59 10.33
CA ILE A 72 -8.25 6.03 9.92
C ILE A 72 -8.11 5.28 8.59
N LYS A 73 -7.35 5.82 7.63
CA LYS A 73 -7.10 5.15 6.35
C LYS A 73 -6.33 3.84 6.54
N SER A 74 -5.30 3.82 7.39
CA SER A 74 -4.58 2.60 7.73
C SER A 74 -5.45 1.61 8.53
N ALA A 75 -6.38 2.10 9.35
CA ALA A 75 -7.34 1.26 10.04
C ALA A 75 -8.41 0.67 9.11
N ALA A 76 -8.63 1.23 7.92
CA ALA A 76 -9.54 0.64 6.93
C ALA A 76 -9.09 -0.77 6.49
N ASP A 77 -7.78 -1.03 6.49
CA ASP A 77 -7.25 -2.38 6.23
C ASP A 77 -7.68 -3.38 7.33
N LEU A 78 -7.78 -2.93 8.59
CA LEU A 78 -8.33 -3.73 9.70
C LEU A 78 -9.82 -4.05 9.50
N ILE A 79 -10.58 -3.16 8.84
CA ILE A 79 -12.00 -3.40 8.53
C ILE A 79 -12.15 -4.50 7.46
N SER A 80 -11.17 -4.64 6.55
CA SER A 80 -11.18 -5.70 5.52
C SER A 80 -10.69 -7.06 6.05
N LEU A 81 -10.02 -7.07 7.21
CA LEU A 81 -9.43 -8.28 7.79
C LEU A 81 -10.44 -9.41 8.01
N PRO A 82 -11.67 -9.19 8.53
CA PRO A 82 -12.68 -10.24 8.64
C PRO A 82 -13.01 -10.95 7.32
N ALA A 83 -13.05 -10.23 6.20
CA ALA A 83 -13.29 -10.82 4.89
C ALA A 83 -12.12 -11.72 4.44
N THR A 84 -10.88 -11.30 4.72
CA THR A 84 -9.70 -12.15 4.45
C THR A 84 -9.69 -13.39 5.34
N VAL A 85 -10.09 -13.26 6.61
CA VAL A 85 -10.22 -14.39 7.55
C VAL A 85 -11.31 -15.35 7.09
N GLU A 86 -12.45 -14.86 6.62
CA GLU A 86 -13.52 -15.70 6.07
C GLU A 86 -13.05 -16.49 4.83
N GLY A 87 -12.33 -15.83 3.92
CA GLY A 87 -11.70 -16.49 2.76
C GLY A 87 -10.73 -17.60 3.17
N LEU A 88 -9.87 -17.33 4.16
CA LEU A 88 -8.95 -18.32 4.71
C LEU A 88 -9.68 -19.49 5.38
N GLN A 89 -10.73 -19.23 6.15
CA GLN A 89 -11.56 -20.27 6.78
C GLN A 89 -12.19 -21.21 5.76
N LYS A 90 -12.71 -20.67 4.64
CA LYS A 90 -13.24 -21.47 3.52
C LYS A 90 -12.14 -22.33 2.88
N SER A 91 -10.95 -21.76 2.68
CA SER A 91 -9.79 -22.49 2.14
C SER A 91 -9.37 -23.64 3.06
N VAL A 92 -9.27 -23.39 4.38
CA VAL A 92 -8.94 -24.41 5.38
C VAL A 92 -9.98 -25.53 5.40
N ALA A 93 -11.27 -25.21 5.33
CA ALA A 93 -12.32 -26.22 5.24
C ALA A 93 -12.21 -27.09 3.96
N SER A 94 -11.91 -26.46 2.82
CA SER A 94 -11.68 -27.17 1.55
C SER A 94 -10.46 -28.09 1.62
N ILE A 95 -9.36 -27.62 2.19
CA ILE A 95 -8.15 -28.42 2.43
C ILE A 95 -8.47 -29.60 3.35
N GLY A 96 -9.23 -29.38 4.43
CA GLY A 96 -9.68 -30.44 5.33
C GLY A 96 -10.49 -31.53 4.62
N ASN A 97 -11.42 -31.14 3.74
CA ASN A 97 -12.20 -32.08 2.94
C ASN A 97 -11.34 -32.89 1.95
N THR A 98 -10.36 -32.22 1.33
CA THR A 98 -9.41 -32.88 0.41
C THR A 98 -8.54 -33.88 1.18
N LEU A 99 -8.04 -33.48 2.35
CA LEU A 99 -7.24 -34.35 3.22
C LEU A 99 -8.00 -35.58 3.67
N ASN A 100 -9.27 -35.42 4.09
CA ASN A 100 -10.13 -36.54 4.45
C ASN A 100 -10.36 -37.49 3.27
N SER A 101 -10.54 -36.95 2.07
CA SER A 101 -10.70 -37.75 0.85
C SER A 101 -9.43 -38.55 0.50
N VAL A 102 -8.26 -37.91 0.63
CA VAL A 102 -6.97 -38.60 0.45
C VAL A 102 -6.77 -39.67 1.51
N HIS A 103 -7.14 -39.41 2.76
CA HIS A 103 -7.06 -40.40 3.85
C HIS A 103 -7.89 -41.65 3.53
N LEU A 104 -9.14 -41.49 3.11
CA LEU A 104 -10.01 -42.60 2.69
C LEU A 104 -9.44 -43.37 1.49
N ALA A 105 -8.86 -42.68 0.52
CA ALA A 105 -8.22 -43.31 -0.63
C ALA A 105 -6.99 -44.14 -0.23
N VAL A 106 -6.16 -43.63 0.68
CA VAL A 106 -5.00 -44.34 1.24
C VAL A 106 -5.45 -45.58 2.01
N GLU A 107 -6.51 -45.48 2.82
CA GLU A 107 -7.06 -46.63 3.56
C GLU A 107 -7.56 -47.72 2.60
N ALA A 108 -8.25 -47.34 1.53
CA ALA A 108 -8.68 -48.28 0.50
C ALA A 108 -7.49 -48.97 -0.18
N ILE A 109 -6.46 -48.21 -0.56
CA ILE A 109 -5.22 -48.76 -1.16
C ILE A 109 -4.55 -49.72 -0.19
N GLN A 110 -4.44 -49.35 1.09
CA GLN A 110 -3.82 -50.19 2.11
C GLN A 110 -4.53 -51.53 2.23
N LYS A 111 -5.86 -51.54 2.23
CA LYS A 111 -6.66 -52.77 2.24
C LYS A 111 -6.40 -53.63 1.00
N THR A 112 -6.36 -53.02 -0.19
CA THR A 112 -6.09 -53.75 -1.44
C THR A 112 -4.67 -54.35 -1.45
N VAL A 113 -3.68 -53.63 -0.90
CA VAL A 113 -2.31 -54.12 -0.73
C VAL A 113 -2.27 -55.34 0.19
N ASP A 114 -2.99 -55.32 1.31
CA ASP A 114 -3.05 -56.46 2.24
C ASP A 114 -3.72 -57.70 1.62
N GLU A 115 -4.77 -57.50 0.83
CA GLU A 115 -5.43 -58.58 0.06
C GLU A 115 -4.49 -59.17 -0.98
N HIS A 116 -3.78 -58.32 -1.75
CA HIS A 116 -2.78 -58.75 -2.71
C HIS A 116 -1.64 -59.54 -2.06
N LYS A 117 -1.15 -59.09 -0.89
CA LYS A 117 -0.12 -59.78 -0.12
C LYS A 117 -0.56 -61.20 0.25
N LYS A 118 -1.80 -61.36 0.75
CA LYS A 118 -2.35 -62.70 1.08
C LYS A 118 -2.47 -63.60 -0.14
N ALA A 119 -2.97 -63.07 -1.26
CA ALA A 119 -3.09 -63.83 -2.51
C ALA A 119 -1.71 -64.29 -3.03
N MET A 120 -0.70 -63.42 -2.92
CA MET A 120 0.68 -63.72 -3.31
C MET A 120 1.29 -64.83 -2.44
N GLU A 121 1.09 -64.80 -1.13
CA GLU A 121 1.53 -65.89 -0.24
C GLU A 121 0.83 -67.22 -0.55
N LEU A 122 -0.46 -67.19 -0.94
CA LEU A 122 -1.19 -68.40 -1.33
C LEU A 122 -0.60 -69.01 -2.61
N LEU A 123 -0.41 -68.19 -3.64
CA LEU A 123 0.23 -68.61 -4.90
C LEU A 123 1.65 -69.15 -4.68
N GLN A 124 2.43 -68.52 -3.79
CA GLN A 124 3.77 -68.98 -3.46
C GLN A 124 3.76 -70.36 -2.77
N ARG A 125 2.77 -70.64 -1.90
CA ARG A 125 2.57 -71.98 -1.33
C ARG A 125 2.19 -72.99 -2.40
N ASP A 126 1.28 -72.65 -3.30
CA ASP A 126 0.83 -73.54 -4.38
C ASP A 126 1.99 -73.92 -5.31
N LEU A 127 2.82 -72.94 -5.69
CA LEU A 127 3.99 -73.16 -6.55
C LEU A 127 5.03 -74.08 -5.89
N ASN A 128 5.29 -73.87 -4.59
CA ASN A 128 6.17 -74.74 -3.82
C ASN A 128 5.63 -76.18 -3.70
N GLN A 129 4.31 -76.35 -3.56
CA GLN A 129 3.68 -77.68 -3.52
C GLN A 129 3.81 -78.41 -4.87
N TYR A 130 3.64 -77.69 -5.99
CA TYR A 130 3.78 -78.27 -7.33
C TYR A 130 5.21 -78.75 -7.61
N SER A 131 6.21 -77.96 -7.21
CA SER A 131 7.63 -78.32 -7.32
C SER A 131 7.98 -79.62 -6.57
N MET A 132 7.42 -79.82 -5.37
CA MET A 132 7.61 -81.06 -4.60
C MET A 132 6.90 -82.27 -5.23
N LYS A 133 5.77 -82.05 -5.91
CA LYS A 133 4.96 -83.11 -6.54
C LYS A 133 5.54 -83.59 -7.88
N GLU A 134 6.21 -82.71 -8.64
CA GLU A 134 6.93 -83.10 -9.86
C GLU A 134 8.19 -83.92 -9.57
N THR A 135 8.93 -83.59 -8.50
CA THR A 135 10.11 -84.38 -8.07
C THR A 135 9.76 -85.83 -7.73
N SER A 136 8.56 -86.07 -7.21
CA SER A 136 8.09 -87.43 -6.85
C SER A 136 7.59 -88.25 -8.03
N ARG A 137 7.20 -87.62 -9.16
CA ARG A 137 6.61 -88.31 -10.33
C ARG A 137 7.64 -88.72 -11.38
N SER A 138 8.85 -88.14 -11.35
CA SER A 138 9.91 -88.41 -12.33
C SER A 138 10.62 -89.77 -12.16
N SER A 139 10.32 -90.54 -11.11
CA SER A 139 11.00 -91.83 -10.82
C SER A 139 10.30 -93.10 -11.32
N GLN A 140 9.29 -93.03 -12.20
CA GLN A 140 8.62 -94.25 -12.72
C GLN A 140 8.87 -94.46 -14.22
N ILE A 141 9.68 -95.49 -14.48
CA ILE A 141 10.26 -95.94 -15.75
C ILE A 141 9.17 -96.54 -16.67
N ILE A 142 9.21 -96.16 -17.95
CA ILE A 142 8.39 -96.65 -19.08
C ILE A 142 8.97 -97.99 -19.60
N PRO A 143 8.24 -98.78 -20.42
CA PRO A 143 8.54 -98.72 -21.86
C PRO A 143 7.32 -98.78 -22.82
N SER A 144 7.45 -98.06 -23.94
CA SER A 144 6.53 -98.01 -25.12
C SER A 144 6.46 -99.35 -25.89
N PRO A 145 5.48 -99.55 -26.81
CA PRO A 145 5.68 -99.15 -28.22
C PRO A 145 4.42 -98.81 -29.08
N SER A 146 4.70 -98.17 -30.23
CA SER A 146 4.00 -98.19 -31.55
C SER A 146 2.83 -97.24 -31.89
N ALA A 147 2.87 -96.78 -33.16
CA ALA A 147 2.14 -95.71 -33.86
C ALA A 147 0.70 -96.09 -34.34
N PRO A 148 0.06 -95.40 -35.32
CA PRO A 148 -0.49 -94.02 -35.39
C PRO A 148 -2.00 -94.00 -35.78
N SER A 149 -2.83 -93.03 -35.35
CA SER A 149 -4.12 -92.69 -36.04
C SER A 149 -4.93 -91.54 -35.38
N GLU A 150 -5.34 -90.59 -36.23
CA GLU A 150 -6.60 -89.84 -36.33
C GLU A 150 -7.55 -89.51 -35.14
N LEU A 151 -7.96 -88.23 -35.15
CA LEU A 151 -9.29 -87.62 -34.89
C LEU A 151 -9.95 -87.65 -33.50
N ASP A 152 -10.22 -86.40 -33.06
CA ASP A 152 -11.45 -85.87 -32.44
C ASP A 152 -11.76 -86.13 -30.95
N ASN A 153 -11.85 -85.04 -30.15
CA ASN A 153 -12.98 -84.74 -29.24
C ASN A 153 -12.75 -83.57 -28.23
N LYS A 154 -13.42 -82.44 -28.51
CA LYS A 154 -14.30 -81.63 -27.64
C LYS A 154 -14.14 -81.64 -26.09
N SER A 155 -14.13 -80.40 -25.55
CA SER A 155 -14.74 -79.88 -24.29
C SER A 155 -13.91 -79.82 -22.99
N HIS A 156 -13.47 -78.61 -22.59
CA HIS A 156 -14.06 -77.83 -21.48
C HIS A 156 -13.25 -76.53 -21.25
N SER A 157 -13.70 -75.43 -21.86
CA SER A 157 -13.30 -74.07 -21.45
C SER A 157 -14.58 -73.28 -21.17
N LYS A 158 -15.01 -73.34 -19.91
CA LYS A 158 -15.98 -72.43 -19.32
C LYS A 158 -15.40 -72.10 -17.96
N ASN A 159 -14.95 -70.85 -17.78
CA ASN A 159 -14.87 -70.08 -16.53
C ASN A 159 -13.82 -68.94 -16.66
N MET A 160 -13.97 -68.06 -17.66
CA MET A 160 -13.11 -66.87 -17.85
C MET A 160 -13.93 -65.65 -18.31
N LYS A 161 -15.20 -65.53 -17.91
CA LYS A 161 -16.10 -64.49 -18.46
C LYS A 161 -16.90 -63.67 -17.45
N GLN A 162 -16.47 -63.63 -16.18
CA GLN A 162 -17.16 -62.87 -15.12
C GLN A 162 -16.30 -61.84 -14.37
N LYS A 163 -15.00 -61.70 -14.68
CA LYS A 163 -14.11 -60.74 -13.97
C LYS A 163 -13.80 -59.46 -14.74
N GLU A 164 -14.10 -59.41 -16.03
CA GLU A 164 -13.76 -58.27 -16.91
C GLU A 164 -14.78 -57.12 -16.77
N ASP A 165 -16.08 -57.45 -16.72
CA ASP A 165 -17.16 -56.44 -16.62
C ASP A 165 -17.15 -55.67 -15.28
N SER A 166 -16.70 -56.28 -14.18
CA SER A 166 -16.66 -55.60 -12.88
C SER A 166 -15.53 -54.57 -12.80
N SER A 167 -14.43 -54.81 -13.51
CA SER A 167 -13.27 -53.91 -13.53
C SER A 167 -13.56 -52.70 -14.41
N ASP A 168 -14.17 -52.93 -15.57
CA ASP A 168 -14.52 -51.88 -16.52
C ASP A 168 -15.67 -50.98 -16.01
N SER A 169 -16.59 -51.55 -15.22
CA SER A 169 -17.63 -50.80 -14.50
C SER A 169 -17.05 -49.84 -13.45
N GLN A 170 -16.01 -50.26 -12.72
CA GLN A 170 -15.34 -49.41 -11.73
C GLN A 170 -14.54 -48.29 -12.40
N VAL A 171 -13.83 -48.59 -13.49
CA VAL A 171 -13.09 -47.60 -14.28
C VAL A 171 -14.06 -46.58 -14.91
N SER A 172 -15.21 -47.02 -15.41
CA SER A 172 -16.25 -46.14 -15.95
C SER A 172 -16.83 -45.18 -14.91
N LYS A 173 -17.11 -45.65 -13.69
CA LYS A 173 -17.57 -44.80 -12.57
C LYS A 173 -16.53 -43.77 -12.14
N VAL A 174 -15.24 -44.13 -12.13
CA VAL A 174 -14.15 -43.19 -11.80
C VAL A 174 -14.02 -42.13 -12.88
N ARG A 175 -14.10 -42.53 -14.16
CA ARG A 175 -14.04 -41.63 -15.31
C ARG A 175 -15.19 -40.61 -15.32
N GLU A 176 -16.41 -41.06 -15.00
CA GLU A 176 -17.59 -40.19 -14.90
C GLU A 176 -17.46 -39.17 -13.77
N LYS A 177 -16.99 -39.61 -12.58
CA LYS A 177 -16.72 -38.70 -11.45
C LYS A 177 -15.65 -37.65 -11.78
N LEU A 178 -14.59 -38.03 -12.48
CA LEU A 178 -13.54 -37.10 -12.92
C LEU A 178 -14.05 -36.07 -13.94
N GLN A 179 -14.96 -36.47 -14.83
CA GLN A 179 -15.62 -35.55 -15.76
C GLN A 179 -16.51 -34.54 -15.02
N LEU A 180 -17.23 -34.98 -13.97
CA LEU A 180 -18.07 -34.10 -13.16
C LEU A 180 -17.25 -33.09 -12.35
N ILE A 181 -16.12 -33.52 -11.76
CA ILE A 181 -15.19 -32.63 -11.04
C ILE A 181 -14.59 -31.59 -12.00
N SER A 182 -14.19 -32.01 -13.20
CA SER A 182 -13.64 -31.09 -14.22
C SER A 182 -14.68 -30.06 -14.67
N ALA A 183 -15.95 -30.44 -14.80
CA ALA A 183 -17.03 -29.51 -15.14
C ALA A 183 -17.34 -28.51 -14.01
N LEU A 184 -17.24 -28.93 -12.74
CA LEU A 184 -17.47 -28.07 -11.58
C LEU A 184 -16.27 -27.16 -11.26
N SER A 185 -15.06 -27.52 -11.70
CA SER A 185 -13.83 -26.73 -11.50
C SER A 185 -13.61 -25.63 -12.54
N ASN A 186 -14.36 -25.61 -13.65
CA ASN A 186 -14.21 -24.64 -14.73
C ASN A 186 -15.15 -23.41 -14.62
N LYS A 187 -15.52 -23.01 -13.41
CA LYS A 187 -16.19 -21.71 -13.19
C LYS A 187 -15.10 -20.67 -12.85
N PRO A 188 -14.88 -19.62 -13.67
CA PRO A 188 -14.08 -18.49 -13.21
C PRO A 188 -14.83 -17.84 -12.03
N GLU A 189 -14.09 -17.52 -10.98
CA GLU A 189 -14.55 -16.71 -9.86
C GLU A 189 -15.08 -15.36 -10.39
N SER A 190 -16.40 -15.25 -10.44
CA SER A 190 -17.09 -13.97 -10.62
C SER A 190 -17.14 -13.25 -9.28
N ASN A 191 -16.02 -12.63 -8.89
CA ASN A 191 -15.97 -11.62 -7.83
C ASN A 191 -15.69 -10.25 -8.47
N ARG A 192 -16.69 -9.64 -9.10
CA ARG A 192 -16.78 -8.19 -9.28
C ARG A 192 -18.09 -7.75 -8.62
N PRO A 193 -18.08 -6.78 -7.68
CA PRO A 193 -19.32 -6.30 -7.09
C PRO A 193 -20.15 -5.53 -8.14
N PRO A 194 -21.50 -5.57 -8.06
CA PRO A 194 -22.35 -4.79 -8.93
C PRO A 194 -22.26 -3.31 -8.55
N GLU A 195 -21.86 -2.47 -9.50
CA GLU A 195 -22.20 -1.04 -9.49
C GLU A 195 -23.72 -0.92 -9.66
N THR A 196 -24.41 -0.53 -8.60
CA THR A 196 -25.79 -0.06 -8.68
C THR A 196 -25.78 1.40 -9.10
N THR A 197 -25.99 1.63 -10.39
CA THR A 197 -26.47 2.90 -10.92
C THR A 197 -27.89 3.12 -10.42
N HIS A 198 -28.08 4.08 -9.54
CA HIS A 198 -29.36 4.80 -9.43
C HIS A 198 -29.22 6.09 -10.23
N GLU A 199 -29.99 6.16 -11.30
CA GLU A 199 -30.22 7.38 -12.06
C GLU A 199 -31.05 8.34 -11.21
N GLU A 200 -30.50 9.53 -10.95
CA GLU A 200 -31.31 10.73 -10.82
C GLU A 200 -30.75 11.77 -11.80
N GLN A 201 -31.63 12.12 -12.74
CA GLN A 201 -31.48 13.14 -13.77
C GLN A 201 -30.90 14.44 -13.18
N VAL A 202 -29.95 15.10 -13.85
CA VAL A 202 -30.18 16.43 -14.49
C VAL A 202 -29.10 16.72 -15.56
N GLN A 203 -29.55 16.80 -16.81
CA GLN A 203 -29.14 17.66 -17.92
C GLN A 203 -27.65 17.81 -18.31
N SER A 204 -27.37 17.26 -19.49
CA SER A 204 -26.30 17.66 -20.39
C SER A 204 -26.58 19.08 -20.95
N PHE A 205 -25.65 20.00 -20.74
CA PHE A 205 -25.42 21.12 -21.65
C PHE A 205 -23.94 21.15 -22.03
N THR A 206 -23.70 20.99 -23.32
CA THR A 206 -22.43 21.27 -23.96
C THR A 206 -22.18 22.78 -23.96
N SER A 207 -21.05 23.22 -23.40
CA SER A 207 -20.47 24.55 -23.67
C SER A 207 -18.99 24.61 -23.27
N LYS A 208 -18.13 24.67 -24.31
CA LYS A 208 -16.93 25.50 -24.52
C LYS A 208 -16.11 25.97 -23.28
N PRO A 209 -14.76 25.88 -23.29
CA PRO A 209 -13.95 26.35 -22.17
C PRO A 209 -13.88 27.88 -22.20
N SER A 210 -14.35 28.54 -21.16
CA SER A 210 -14.15 29.98 -20.93
C SER A 210 -13.29 30.19 -19.68
N ALA A 211 -12.15 30.84 -19.94
CA ALA A 211 -11.30 31.69 -19.11
C ALA A 211 -11.38 31.60 -17.57
N LEU A 212 -10.20 31.34 -16.99
CA LEU A 212 -9.81 31.64 -15.60
C LEU A 212 -10.13 33.11 -15.23
N PRO A 213 -10.46 33.39 -13.95
CA PRO A 213 -10.31 34.73 -13.40
C PRO A 213 -8.82 35.06 -13.21
N GLU A 214 -8.35 36.12 -13.87
CA GLU A 214 -7.05 36.74 -13.62
C GLU A 214 -6.99 37.29 -12.19
N PHE A 215 -5.95 36.90 -11.44
CA PHE A 215 -5.45 37.70 -10.34
C PHE A 215 -4.62 38.86 -10.91
N PRO A 216 -4.70 40.08 -10.33
CA PRO A 216 -3.99 41.22 -10.87
C PRO A 216 -2.47 41.00 -10.81
N GLN A 217 -1.85 41.10 -11.98
CA GLN A 217 -0.40 41.21 -12.14
C GLN A 217 0.07 42.49 -11.43
N SER A 218 0.98 42.31 -10.46
CA SER A 218 1.85 43.39 -9.99
C SER A 218 3.04 43.51 -10.96
N PRO A 219 3.37 44.73 -11.43
CA PRO A 219 4.46 44.95 -12.40
C PRO A 219 5.78 45.38 -11.74
N GLY A 220 6.89 44.79 -12.22
CA GLY A 220 8.28 45.28 -12.09
C GLY A 220 8.91 45.04 -10.70
N ASP A 221 10.14 44.57 -10.53
CA ASP A 221 11.29 44.51 -11.42
C ASP A 221 12.19 43.32 -11.04
N ASP A 222 12.84 42.78 -12.07
CA ASP A 222 14.16 42.14 -12.08
C ASP A 222 14.86 41.98 -10.74
N ILE A 223 14.84 40.76 -10.20
CA ILE A 223 16.10 40.15 -9.76
C ILE A 223 16.09 38.69 -10.17
N GLU A 224 16.57 38.42 -11.39
CA GLU A 224 17.38 37.23 -11.66
C GLU A 224 18.53 37.20 -10.63
N LYS A 225 18.25 36.68 -9.43
CA LYS A 225 19.29 36.13 -8.57
C LYS A 225 19.10 34.64 -8.62
N THR A 226 19.68 34.06 -9.65
CA THR A 226 20.40 32.80 -9.56
C THR A 226 21.43 32.90 -8.43
N ALA A 227 20.96 33.02 -7.18
CA ALA A 227 21.74 32.63 -6.03
C ALA A 227 21.82 31.12 -6.16
N GLN A 228 22.88 30.69 -6.83
CA GLN A 228 23.49 29.38 -6.70
C GLN A 228 23.35 28.99 -5.22
N LEU A 229 22.29 28.25 -4.89
CA LEU A 229 22.06 27.74 -3.54
C LEU A 229 23.35 27.04 -3.20
N ARG A 230 24.07 27.51 -2.18
CA ARG A 230 25.32 26.90 -1.73
C ARG A 230 24.97 25.49 -1.30
N SER A 231 24.99 24.55 -2.23
CA SER A 231 24.79 23.15 -1.89
C SER A 231 25.96 22.77 -1.00
N VAL A 232 25.63 22.44 0.23
CA VAL A 232 26.58 21.93 1.19
C VAL A 232 26.79 20.46 0.82
N SER A 233 28.01 20.13 0.43
CA SER A 233 28.37 18.74 0.17
C SER A 233 28.37 17.99 1.49
N ILE A 234 27.26 17.30 1.79
CA ILE A 234 27.17 16.42 2.93
C ILE A 234 27.76 15.06 2.52
N PRO A 235 28.84 14.58 3.17
CA PRO A 235 29.48 13.32 2.82
C PRO A 235 28.49 12.17 2.94
N GLY A 236 28.47 11.27 1.95
CA GLY A 236 27.62 10.08 1.97
C GLY A 236 26.16 10.30 1.60
N ILE A 237 25.74 11.54 1.29
CA ILE A 237 24.39 11.83 0.76
C ILE A 237 24.52 12.35 -0.67
N ALA A 238 24.35 11.46 -1.65
CA ALA A 238 24.38 11.82 -3.07
C ALA A 238 22.99 11.71 -3.74
N SER A 239 22.00 11.20 -3.00
CA SER A 239 20.65 10.92 -3.50
C SER A 239 19.61 11.13 -2.41
N ILE A 240 18.37 11.39 -2.83
CA ILE A 240 17.17 11.36 -1.97
C ILE A 240 17.10 10.03 -1.20
N LYS A 241 17.53 8.92 -1.80
CA LYS A 241 17.59 7.61 -1.16
C LYS A 241 18.53 7.60 0.05
N ASP A 242 19.73 8.15 -0.11
CA ASP A 242 20.75 8.21 0.95
C ASP A 242 20.28 9.11 2.10
N LEU A 243 19.55 10.18 1.77
CA LEU A 243 18.94 11.06 2.75
C LEU A 243 17.83 10.34 3.54
N GLN A 244 16.99 9.54 2.87
CA GLN A 244 15.98 8.72 3.56
C GLN A 244 16.63 7.68 4.48
N ASP A 245 17.68 7.01 4.01
CA ASP A 245 18.42 6.02 4.80
C ASP A 245 19.08 6.66 6.03
N LEU A 246 19.54 7.92 5.94
CA LEU A 246 20.03 8.69 7.08
C LEU A 246 18.94 8.81 8.16
N PHE A 247 17.74 9.29 7.82
CA PHE A 247 16.64 9.44 8.79
C PHE A 247 16.19 8.10 9.37
N HIS A 248 16.16 7.03 8.56
CA HIS A 248 15.80 5.69 9.03
C HIS A 248 16.83 5.09 9.99
N LYS A 249 18.12 5.29 9.71
CA LYS A 249 19.21 4.74 10.52
C LYS A 249 19.40 5.49 11.84
N THR A 250 18.97 6.74 11.89
CA THR A 250 19.07 7.61 13.08
C THR A 250 17.83 7.52 13.99
N GLY A 251 16.81 6.73 13.63
CA GLY A 251 15.45 6.71 14.20
C GLY A 251 15.28 6.42 15.70
N GLN A 252 15.96 7.16 16.58
CA GLN A 252 15.87 7.06 18.03
C GLN A 252 14.84 8.03 18.63
N ASN A 253 14.43 9.06 17.88
CA ASN A 253 13.69 10.20 18.41
C ASN A 253 12.26 10.36 17.87
N MET A 254 11.88 9.68 16.78
CA MET A 254 10.51 9.64 16.21
C MET A 254 9.87 11.03 15.92
N ASP A 255 10.65 12.10 16.03
CA ASP A 255 10.31 13.50 15.83
C ASP A 255 10.43 13.91 14.36
N GLY A 256 11.12 13.13 13.53
CA GLY A 256 11.27 13.40 12.10
C GLY A 256 12.31 14.48 11.79
N GLU A 257 13.17 14.79 12.76
CA GLU A 257 14.19 15.84 12.71
C GLU A 257 15.52 15.26 13.21
N LEU A 258 16.64 15.82 12.76
CA LEU A 258 17.97 15.39 13.16
C LEU A 258 18.76 16.57 13.73
N THR A 259 19.35 16.39 14.91
CA THR A 259 20.32 17.33 15.45
C THR A 259 21.64 17.25 14.68
N TYR A 260 22.42 18.34 14.70
CA TYR A 260 23.77 18.33 14.11
C TYR A 260 24.64 17.19 14.64
N GLN A 261 24.53 16.86 15.93
CA GLN A 261 25.32 15.83 16.58
C GLN A 261 24.93 14.42 16.14
N GLU A 262 23.65 14.17 15.88
CA GLU A 262 23.17 12.91 15.31
C GLU A 262 23.68 12.70 13.88
N ILE A 263 23.61 13.75 13.05
CA ILE A 263 24.13 13.72 11.69
C ILE A 263 25.66 13.52 11.71
N TRP A 264 26.38 14.21 12.60
CA TRP A 264 27.82 14.05 12.81
C TRP A 264 28.20 12.63 13.21
N ASN A 265 27.45 12.00 14.12
CA ASN A 265 27.73 10.64 14.57
C ASN A 265 27.58 9.60 13.44
N LEU A 266 26.68 9.84 12.48
CA LEU A 266 26.50 8.95 11.33
C LEU A 266 27.51 9.18 10.20
N LEU A 267 27.85 10.44 9.92
CA LEU A 267 28.64 10.82 8.75
C LEU A 267 30.13 11.08 9.06
N GLY A 268 30.48 11.22 10.34
CA GLY A 268 31.86 11.36 10.82
C GLY A 268 32.49 12.73 10.54
N SER A 269 33.83 12.80 10.68
CA SER A 269 34.62 14.05 10.70
C SER A 269 34.69 14.82 9.38
N THR A 270 34.04 14.34 8.34
CA THR A 270 33.94 15.01 7.03
C THR A 270 32.77 15.98 6.95
N MET A 271 32.00 16.11 8.03
CA MET A 271 30.83 16.98 8.09
C MET A 271 31.22 18.46 7.96
N PRO A 272 30.47 19.26 7.19
CA PRO A 272 30.63 20.71 7.16
C PRO A 272 30.46 21.34 8.55
N ALA A 273 31.05 22.53 8.74
CA ALA A 273 30.92 23.27 9.98
C ALA A 273 29.43 23.51 10.34
N PRO A 274 29.07 23.50 11.63
CA PRO A 274 27.68 23.70 12.05
C PRO A 274 27.12 25.06 11.58
N GLU A 275 27.97 26.06 11.42
CA GLU A 275 27.61 27.36 10.85
C GLU A 275 27.11 27.27 9.42
N SER A 276 27.65 26.35 8.61
CA SER A 276 27.25 26.15 7.21
C SER A 276 25.90 25.46 7.08
N LEU A 277 25.56 24.59 8.02
CA LEU A 277 24.26 23.93 8.05
C LEU A 277 23.17 24.81 8.65
N ARG A 278 23.52 25.70 9.59
CA ARG A 278 22.58 26.64 10.21
C ARG A 278 21.91 27.59 9.20
N GLU A 279 22.50 27.80 8.03
CA GLU A 279 21.84 28.55 6.94
C GLU A 279 20.58 27.86 6.40
N PHE A 280 20.42 26.56 6.66
CA PHE A 280 19.31 25.72 6.19
C PHE A 280 18.29 25.37 7.29
N ASP A 281 18.55 25.76 8.54
CA ASP A 281 17.61 25.68 9.65
C ASP A 281 16.58 26.82 9.51
N ALA A 282 15.44 26.53 8.89
CA ALA A 282 14.47 27.53 8.48
C ALA A 282 13.61 28.04 9.64
N ASP A 283 13.40 27.23 10.67
CA ASP A 283 12.65 27.58 11.86
C ASP A 283 13.52 27.96 13.07
N GLY A 284 14.83 27.74 12.98
CA GLY A 284 15.84 28.19 13.93
C GLY A 284 15.89 27.35 15.21
N ASP A 285 15.40 26.12 15.15
CA ASP A 285 15.24 25.26 16.33
C ASP A 285 16.46 24.38 16.62
N GLY A 286 17.51 24.48 15.79
CA GLY A 286 18.77 23.75 15.91
C GLY A 286 18.69 22.27 15.50
N ARG A 287 17.57 21.84 14.92
CA ARG A 287 17.36 20.52 14.32
C ARG A 287 17.08 20.71 12.84
N TYR A 288 17.22 19.62 12.09
CA TYR A 288 17.09 19.65 10.65
C TYR A 288 16.07 18.62 10.19
N SER A 289 15.00 19.10 9.58
CA SER A 289 13.99 18.29 8.91
C SER A 289 14.50 17.73 7.59
N PHE A 290 13.79 16.72 7.07
CA PHE A 290 14.09 16.12 5.78
C PHE A 290 14.12 17.16 4.64
N LEU A 291 13.23 18.15 4.69
CA LEU A 291 13.11 19.17 3.66
C LEU A 291 14.31 20.13 3.65
N GLU A 292 14.80 20.49 4.84
CA GLU A 292 15.93 21.40 5.02
C GLU A 292 17.23 20.75 4.56
N LEU A 293 17.47 19.50 4.96
CA LEU A 293 18.66 18.76 4.50
C LEU A 293 18.61 18.45 3.01
N ARG A 294 17.42 18.20 2.44
CA ARG A 294 17.26 18.07 0.98
C ARG A 294 17.69 19.35 0.26
N THR A 295 17.32 20.50 0.81
CA THR A 295 17.69 21.82 0.28
C THR A 295 19.20 22.06 0.43
N ALA A 296 19.79 21.64 1.56
CA ALA A 296 21.21 21.75 1.82
C ALA A 296 22.05 20.92 0.82
N VAL A 297 21.64 19.69 0.50
CA VAL A 297 22.39 18.80 -0.41
C VAL A 297 22.06 19.07 -1.88
N GLY A 298 20.90 19.65 -2.18
CA GLY A 298 20.48 20.00 -3.54
C GLY A 298 20.00 18.80 -4.36
N VAL A 299 19.32 17.84 -3.71
CA VAL A 299 18.79 16.60 -4.31
C VAL A 299 17.26 16.56 -4.40
#